data_AF-A0A934UFL6-F1
#
_entry.id   AF-A0A934UFL6-F1
#
_cell.length_a   1.000
_cell.length_b   1.000
_cell.length_c   1.000
_cell.angle_alpha   90.00
_cell.angle_beta   90.00
_cell.angle_gamma   90.00
#
_symmetry.space_group_name_H-M   'P 1'
#
loop_
_entity.id
_entity.type
_entity.pdbx_description
1 polymer ?
#
loop_
_entity_poly.entity_id
_entity_poly.type
_entity_poly.pdbx_seq_one_letter_code
_entity_poly.pdbx_strand_id
1 'polypeptide(L)'
;MSEAQRFEEEHDIFKRQGSTGPSFKYEWEEMLMHVVLRVYQHGVPESQKEFVSELQEWFIRRSKDGEAPDERSIRRRISPIWQALREDA
;
A
#
# COMPACT_ATOMS: atom_id res chain seq x y z
N MET A 1 15.51 -18.90 22.65
CA MET A 1 15.38 -18.24 21.33
C MET A 1 16.51 -17.24 21.22
N SER A 2 17.31 -17.31 20.16
CA SER A 2 18.47 -16.43 19.96
C SER A 2 18.01 -15.01 19.57
N GLU A 3 18.92 -14.04 19.70
CA GLU A 3 18.67 -12.65 19.29
C GLU A 3 18.37 -12.56 17.79
N ALA A 4 19.06 -13.38 16.97
CA ALA A 4 18.76 -13.54 15.56
C ALA A 4 17.32 -14.02 15.32
N GLN A 5 16.85 -15.04 16.06
CA GLN A 5 15.46 -15.52 15.94
C GLN A 5 14.42 -14.47 16.34
N ARG A 6 14.72 -13.63 17.35
CA ARG A 6 13.82 -12.56 17.77
C ARG A 6 13.75 -11.44 16.73
N PHE A 7 14.89 -11.06 16.15
CA PHE A 7 14.98 -10.12 15.05
C PHE A 7 14.24 -10.63 13.81
N GLU A 8 14.37 -11.91 13.50
CA GLU A 8 13.66 -12.56 12.39
C GLU A 8 12.14 -12.58 12.59
N GLU A 9 11.65 -12.81 13.81
CA GLU A 9 10.22 -12.76 14.15
C GLU A 9 9.66 -11.33 14.12
N GLU A 10 10.44 -10.35 14.59
CA GLU A 10 10.06 -8.94 14.61
C GLU A 10 9.95 -8.35 13.20
N HIS A 11 10.83 -8.77 12.29
CA HIS A 11 10.93 -8.22 10.94
C HIS A 11 10.42 -9.16 9.83
N ASP A 12 9.82 -10.30 10.21
CA ASP A 12 9.19 -11.29 9.33
C ASP A 12 10.07 -11.77 8.14
N ILE A 13 11.40 -11.74 8.33
CA ILE A 13 12.42 -11.86 7.25
C ILE A 13 12.34 -13.20 6.51
N PHE A 14 11.82 -14.25 7.16
CA PHE A 14 11.77 -15.61 6.62
C PHE A 14 10.39 -16.26 6.64
N LYS A 15 9.28 -15.53 6.79
CA LYS A 15 7.96 -16.15 6.58
C LYS A 15 7.83 -16.58 5.12
N ARG A 16 8.02 -17.88 4.93
CA ARG A 16 7.76 -18.68 3.74
C ARG A 16 6.54 -18.14 2.99
N GLN A 17 6.69 -17.97 1.67
CA GLN A 17 5.60 -17.85 0.70
C GLN A 17 4.49 -18.88 1.06
N GLY A 18 3.45 -18.45 1.76
CA GLY A 18 2.50 -19.41 2.34
C GLY A 18 1.40 -18.83 3.22
N SER A 19 1.24 -17.52 3.29
CA SER A 19 0.10 -16.89 3.96
C SER A 19 -0.94 -16.49 2.92
N THR A 20 -1.93 -17.36 2.70
CA THR A 20 -3.11 -17.06 1.88
C THR A 20 -4.08 -16.16 2.67
N GLY A 21 -3.63 -14.96 3.04
CA GLY A 21 -4.46 -13.92 3.63
C GLY A 21 -4.82 -12.84 2.59
N PRO A 22 -5.89 -12.06 2.77
CA PRO A 22 -6.26 -10.97 1.85
C PRO A 22 -5.14 -9.92 1.64
N SER A 23 -4.17 -9.85 2.57
CA SER A 23 -2.97 -9.00 2.44
C SER A 23 -1.97 -9.50 1.40
N PHE A 24 -2.03 -10.77 0.99
CA PHE A 24 -1.12 -11.37 -0.01
C PHE A 24 -1.70 -11.37 -1.41
N LYS A 25 -2.98 -11.01 -1.59
CA LYS A 25 -3.59 -10.91 -2.92
C LYS A 25 -3.05 -9.73 -3.73
N TYR A 26 -2.61 -8.67 -3.06
CA TYR A 26 -2.24 -7.42 -3.70
C TYR A 26 -0.89 -6.91 -3.16
N GLU A 27 -0.08 -6.37 -4.05
CA GLU A 27 1.24 -5.79 -3.76
C GLU A 27 1.12 -4.44 -3.04
N TRP A 28 0.73 -4.46 -1.76
CA TRP A 28 0.47 -3.26 -0.97
C TRP A 28 1.73 -2.42 -0.73
N GLU A 29 2.89 -3.05 -0.56
CA GLU A 29 4.15 -2.36 -0.35
C GLU A 29 4.58 -1.57 -1.59
N GLU A 30 4.43 -2.17 -2.78
CA GLU A 30 4.65 -1.47 -4.04
C GLU A 30 3.68 -0.29 -4.22
N MET A 31 2.43 -0.44 -3.78
CA MET A 31 1.46 0.66 -3.79
C MET A 31 1.91 1.82 -2.89
N LEU A 32 2.43 1.53 -1.69
CA LEU A 32 2.97 2.57 -0.80
C LEU A 32 4.20 3.27 -1.39
N MET A 33 5.09 2.52 -2.05
CA MET A 33 6.21 3.12 -2.79
C MET A 33 5.71 4.01 -3.93
N HIS A 34 4.69 3.55 -4.68
CA HIS A 34 4.07 4.36 -5.72
C HIS A 34 3.45 5.65 -5.17
N VAL A 35 2.76 5.58 -4.02
CA VAL A 35 2.23 6.76 -3.31
C VAL A 35 3.31 7.81 -3.06
N VAL A 36 4.48 7.41 -2.54
CA VAL A 36 5.59 8.34 -2.26
C VAL A 36 6.10 9.00 -3.55
N LEU A 37 6.36 8.20 -4.59
CA LEU A 37 6.86 8.72 -5.87
C LEU A 37 5.84 9.64 -6.55
N ARG A 38 4.57 9.25 -6.54
CA ARG A 38 3.45 10.02 -7.10
C ARG A 38 3.34 11.37 -6.42
N VAL A 39 3.31 11.40 -5.09
CA VAL A 39 3.19 12.66 -4.33
C VAL A 39 4.41 13.56 -4.56
N TYR A 40 5.61 12.99 -4.63
CA TYR A 40 6.83 13.74 -4.95
C TYR A 40 6.78 14.36 -6.37
N GLN A 41 6.27 13.63 -7.36
CA GLN A 41 6.24 14.06 -8.76
C GLN A 41 5.08 15.01 -9.12
N HIS A 42 3.91 14.78 -8.52
CA HIS A 42 2.66 15.43 -8.91
C HIS A 42 2.02 16.27 -7.79
N GLY A 43 2.63 16.30 -6.61
CA GLY A 43 2.04 16.89 -5.42
C GLY A 43 0.95 16.01 -4.80
N VAL A 44 0.29 16.54 -3.77
CA VAL A 44 -0.83 15.88 -3.10
C VAL A 44 -2.10 16.03 -3.96
N PRO A 45 -2.89 14.96 -4.21
CA PRO A 45 -4.16 15.06 -4.92
C PRO A 45 -5.14 16.05 -4.28
N GLU A 46 -6.11 16.57 -5.05
CA GLU A 46 -7.07 17.55 -4.55
C GLU A 46 -8.02 16.96 -3.49
N SER A 47 -8.29 15.66 -3.60
CA SER A 47 -9.17 14.95 -2.66
C SER A 47 -8.70 13.53 -2.36
N GLN A 48 -9.09 13.03 -1.18
CA GLN A 48 -8.85 11.62 -0.83
C GLN A 48 -9.54 10.66 -1.80
N LYS A 49 -10.70 11.05 -2.36
CA LYS A 49 -11.41 10.23 -3.35
C LYS A 49 -10.58 10.06 -4.62
N GLU A 50 -10.07 11.16 -5.17
CA GLU A 50 -9.18 11.14 -6.33
C GLU A 50 -7.96 10.25 -6.07
N PHE A 51 -7.36 10.37 -4.88
CA PHE A 51 -6.22 9.54 -4.52
C PHE A 51 -6.56 8.05 -4.53
N VAL A 52 -7.70 7.66 -3.94
CA VAL A 52 -8.15 6.27 -3.93
C VAL A 52 -8.39 5.76 -5.35
N SER A 53 -9.07 6.54 -6.19
CA SER A 53 -9.39 6.16 -7.57
C SER A 53 -8.12 5.97 -8.42
N GLU A 54 -7.13 6.86 -8.28
CA GLU A 54 -5.85 6.72 -8.96
C GLU A 54 -5.09 5.46 -8.54
N LEU A 55 -5.05 5.16 -7.24
CA LEU A 55 -4.39 3.95 -6.75
C LEU A 55 -5.11 2.67 -7.18
N GLN A 56 -6.44 2.72 -7.26
CA GLN A 56 -7.21 1.62 -7.83
C GLN A 56 -6.85 1.41 -9.31
N GLU A 57 -6.77 2.49 -10.09
CA GLU A 57 -6.34 2.42 -11.49
C GLU A 57 -4.90 1.92 -11.63
N TRP A 58 -4.00 2.32 -10.74
CA TRP A 58 -2.63 1.81 -10.67
C TRP A 58 -2.61 0.29 -10.46
N PHE A 59 -3.46 -0.25 -9.58
CA PHE A 59 -3.60 -1.70 -9.40
C PHE A 59 -4.13 -2.38 -10.68
N ILE A 60 -5.17 -1.83 -11.31
CA ILE A 60 -5.73 -2.38 -12.55
C ILE A 60 -4.66 -2.44 -13.65
N ARG A 61 -3.86 -1.38 -13.81
CA ARG A 61 -2.78 -1.31 -14.82
C ARG A 61 -1.65 -2.32 -14.58
N ARG A 62 -1.38 -2.71 -13.32
CA ARG A 62 -0.37 -3.74 -12.98
C ARG A 62 -0.93 -5.15 -12.95
N SER A 63 -2.25 -5.31 -12.89
CA SER A 63 -2.89 -6.61 -12.82
C SER A 63 -3.00 -7.25 -14.20
N LYS A 64 -2.63 -8.53 -14.32
CA LYS A 64 -2.76 -9.30 -15.56
C LYS A 64 -4.22 -9.45 -15.99
N ASP A 65 -5.13 -9.54 -15.02
CA ASP A 65 -6.55 -9.79 -15.23
C ASP A 65 -7.41 -8.56 -14.92
N GLY A 66 -6.79 -7.40 -14.70
CA GLY A 66 -7.47 -6.16 -14.30
C GLY A 66 -8.05 -6.19 -12.88
N GLU A 67 -7.70 -7.21 -12.07
CA GLU A 67 -8.11 -7.27 -10.67
C GLU A 67 -7.47 -6.14 -9.85
N ALA A 68 -8.27 -5.42 -9.09
CA ALA A 68 -7.83 -4.46 -8.10
C ALA A 68 -8.61 -4.64 -6.79
N PRO A 69 -8.04 -4.20 -5.65
CA PRO A 69 -8.81 -4.13 -4.42
C PRO A 69 -9.96 -3.12 -4.53
N ASP A 70 -11.00 -3.28 -3.72
CA ASP A 70 -12.06 -2.29 -3.61
C ASP A 70 -11.54 -0.96 -3.03
N GLU A 71 -12.24 0.14 -3.35
CA GLU A 71 -11.89 1.48 -2.87
C GLU A 71 -11.83 1.57 -1.34
N ARG A 72 -12.65 0.81 -0.62
CA ARG A 72 -12.69 0.81 0.84
C ARG A 72 -11.38 0.27 1.42
N SER A 73 -10.84 -0.79 0.83
CA SER A 73 -9.61 -1.47 1.21
C SER A 73 -8.38 -0.61 0.94
N ILE A 74 -8.40 0.14 -0.17
CA ILE A 74 -7.38 1.14 -0.51
C ILE A 74 -7.47 2.32 0.45
N ARG A 75 -8.66 2.92 0.59
CA ARG A 75 -8.92 4.07 1.46
C ARG A 75 -8.45 3.82 2.89
N ARG A 76 -8.78 2.66 3.47
CA ARG A 76 -8.35 2.30 4.84
C ARG A 76 -6.83 2.37 5.02
N ARG A 77 -6.06 2.00 4.00
CA ARG A 77 -4.58 2.00 4.04
C ARG A 77 -3.99 3.38 3.83
N ILE A 78 -4.59 4.18 2.96
CA ILE A 78 -4.05 5.50 2.64
C ILE A 78 -4.58 6.62 3.54
N SER A 79 -5.66 6.40 4.29
CA SER A 79 -6.20 7.41 5.22
C SER A 79 -5.16 8.01 6.16
N PRO A 80 -4.28 7.23 6.82
CA PRO A 80 -3.24 7.79 7.69
C PRO A 80 -2.27 8.69 6.92
N ILE A 81 -1.85 8.27 5.72
CA ILE A 81 -0.94 9.04 4.85
C ILE A 81 -1.63 10.33 4.40
N TRP A 82 -2.89 10.24 3.98
CA TRP A 82 -3.68 11.39 3.57
C TRP A 82 -3.81 12.42 4.70
N GLN A 83 -4.06 12.01 5.95
CA GLN A 83 -4.13 12.95 7.06
C GLN A 83 -2.78 13.63 7.29
N ALA A 84 -1.68 12.88 7.33
CA ALA A 84 -0.34 13.44 7.49
C ALA A 84 0.00 14.45 6.38
N LEU A 85 -0.30 14.12 5.12
CA LEU A 85 -0.07 15.02 3.98
C LEU A 85 -0.91 16.31 4.03
N ARG A 86 -2.06 16.31 4.73
CA ARG A 86 -2.94 17.48 4.86
C ARG A 86 -2.64 18.32 6.10
N GLU A 87 -1.93 17.78 7.07
CA GLU A 87 -1.41 18.53 8.21
C GLU A 87 -0.16 19.34 7.81
N ASP A 88 0.64 18.83 6.86
CA ASP A 88 1.86 19.47 6.37
C ASP A 88 1.66 20.47 5.21
N ALA A 89 0.47 20.52 4.60
CA ALA A 89 0.13 21.34 3.43
C ALA A 89 -0.58 22.66 3.81
#